data_AF-A0A3S0Q911-F1
#
_entry.id   AF-A0A3S0Q911-F1
#
_cell.length_a   1.000
_cell.length_b   1.000
_cell.length_c   1.000
_cell.angle_alpha   90.00
_cell.angle_beta   90.00
_cell.angle_gamma   90.00
#
_symmetry.space_group_name_H-M   'P 1'
#
loop_
_entity.id
_entity.type
_entity.pdbx_description
1 polymer ?
#
loop_
_entity_poly.entity_id
_entity_poly.type
_entity_poly.pdbx_seq_one_letter_code
_entity_poly.pdbx_strand_id
1 'polypeptide(L)'
;MRDQLQARPKLNSLLLLTIAVLFTHWMAFFNEGIFAEDAGLFTTLIYHDWIAIADMFSSAGVPVFTYYVWPMAFAGNVFLLKSTVIIGVYIIAIFSYLLASKSGFFSERESLVLAIFTQLLPIPTITVIFTYSIYFNAYALFLLATYLFLSIEWTRGRSPYLLRGLAICIYFIAFTLNSLLVLYAAGFVLVYAVWLKRTGRRVRHARELFSTFWSFCLARADFTILPLAYWVYKAIFYQRSGLYNNYNSFTLNTESIARNSYQFIVDGIFFPLAKSFVDWNWYIYLGAAVCSILFVTCFVFVNRGDARNAQLDERRGDGFKIIGFGLFALLCGTLPYILVGKSPAPGVLMRNAMLMPLPMAVVGIGIWRVVKFRSTNLQSHSVAIVLFVSLLTVFTGRWWESYAAWQARAAKDLAVSQYLADHPEWSAFSVYWIVDKLPMSKEVAEYGFADYTSKFRMLWGGQTRMAFTPAHILFLGVDTEPGVRPVHSKLPDRIAFFCNAWASARDIDLKGPQAELEIGTTQRSWNDASVASAYLYYRFIEPSGLKNYLAELVNVTLRAL
;
A
#
# COMPACT_ATOMS: atom_id res chain seq x y z
N MET A 1 -9.83 31.51 25.84
CA MET A 1 -9.27 30.14 25.72
C MET A 1 -10.17 29.14 25.01
N ARG A 2 -11.50 29.33 24.90
CA ARG A 2 -12.39 28.42 24.16
C ARG A 2 -12.22 28.49 22.62
N ASP A 3 -11.82 29.63 22.07
CA ASP A 3 -11.76 29.84 20.61
C ASP A 3 -10.44 29.41 19.96
N GLN A 4 -9.35 29.26 20.73
CA GLN A 4 -8.05 28.84 20.20
C GLN A 4 -7.94 27.32 19.94
N LEU A 5 -8.93 26.53 20.37
CA LEU A 5 -8.88 25.06 20.29
C LEU A 5 -9.81 24.47 19.22
N GLN A 6 -10.53 25.31 18.48
CA GLN A 6 -11.30 24.90 17.30
C GLN A 6 -10.62 25.42 16.03
N ALA A 7 -9.36 25.04 15.80
CA ALA A 7 -8.74 25.26 14.49
C ALA A 7 -9.52 24.45 13.46
N ARG A 8 -10.44 25.11 12.75
CA ARG A 8 -11.10 24.51 11.59
C ARG A 8 -10.02 24.19 10.56
N PRO A 9 -10.10 23.03 9.86
CA PRO A 9 -9.17 22.74 8.79
C PRO A 9 -9.23 23.87 7.76
N LYS A 10 -8.07 24.46 7.46
CA LYS A 10 -7.98 25.48 6.42
C LYS A 10 -8.19 24.82 5.06
N LEU A 11 -9.08 25.40 4.25
CA LEU A 11 -9.34 24.95 2.89
C LEU A 11 -8.05 24.93 2.06
N ASN A 12 -7.20 25.95 2.24
CA ASN A 12 -5.91 26.06 1.56
C ASN A 12 -4.98 24.87 1.85
N SER A 13 -4.96 24.37 3.10
CA SER A 13 -4.12 23.23 3.48
C SER A 13 -4.64 21.93 2.88
N LEU A 14 -5.97 21.77 2.80
CA LEU A 14 -6.59 20.64 2.10
C LEU A 14 -6.28 20.69 0.60
N LEU A 15 -6.37 21.86 -0.04
CA LEU A 15 -6.02 22.04 -1.45
C LEU A 15 -4.54 21.72 -1.72
N LEU A 16 -3.62 22.22 -0.88
CA LEU A 16 -2.19 21.90 -0.99
C LEU A 16 -1.95 20.40 -0.84
N LEU A 17 -2.69 19.72 0.04
CA LEU A 17 -2.58 18.28 0.21
C LEU A 17 -3.10 17.52 -1.02
N THR A 18 -4.22 17.96 -1.63
CA THR A 18 -4.70 17.42 -2.90
C THR A 18 -3.66 17.56 -3.99
N ILE A 19 -3.06 18.75 -4.12
CA ILE A 19 -1.98 19.01 -5.10
C ILE A 19 -0.78 18.10 -4.81
N ALA A 20 -0.37 17.94 -3.56
CA ALA A 20 0.76 17.09 -3.20
C ALA A 20 0.53 15.62 -3.58
N VAL A 21 -0.67 15.09 -3.34
CA VAL A 21 -1.04 13.71 -3.71
C VAL A 21 -1.07 13.52 -5.22
N LEU A 22 -1.72 14.42 -5.96
CA LEU A 22 -1.75 14.35 -7.41
C LEU A 22 -0.35 14.48 -8.00
N PHE A 23 0.45 15.43 -7.52
CA PHE A 23 1.85 15.61 -7.93
C PHE A 23 2.71 14.38 -7.67
N THR A 24 2.53 13.71 -6.54
CA THR A 24 3.33 12.53 -6.19
C THR A 24 2.90 11.30 -7.00
N HIS A 25 1.58 11.13 -7.20
CA HIS A 25 1.01 9.87 -7.68
C HIS A 25 0.38 9.93 -9.08
N TRP A 26 0.51 11.02 -9.83
CA TRP A 26 -0.18 11.17 -11.13
C TRP A 26 0.14 10.04 -12.12
N MET A 27 1.38 9.54 -12.15
CA MET A 27 1.79 8.46 -13.07
C MET A 27 1.06 7.15 -12.78
N ALA A 28 0.59 6.93 -11.54
CA ALA A 28 -0.18 5.74 -11.19
C ALA A 28 -1.47 5.63 -12.01
N PHE A 29 -2.09 6.77 -12.36
CA PHE A 29 -3.32 6.80 -13.14
C PHE A 29 -3.11 6.38 -14.60
N PHE A 30 -1.92 6.63 -15.16
CA PHE A 30 -1.58 6.23 -16.52
C PHE A 30 -1.10 4.78 -16.61
N ASN A 31 -0.94 4.11 -15.47
CA ASN A 31 -0.51 2.73 -15.43
C ASN A 31 -1.64 1.79 -15.86
N GLU A 32 -1.52 1.21 -17.05
CA GLU A 32 -2.52 0.27 -17.60
C GLU A 32 -2.23 -1.20 -17.25
N GLY A 33 -1.13 -1.50 -16.55
CA GLY A 33 -0.74 -2.89 -16.29
C GLY A 33 -1.63 -3.61 -15.27
N ILE A 34 -1.72 -4.93 -15.40
CA ILE A 34 -2.43 -5.80 -14.46
C ILE A 34 -1.38 -6.73 -13.89
N PHE A 35 -1.14 -6.67 -12.58
CA PHE A 35 0.01 -7.32 -11.95
C PHE A 35 -0.38 -8.22 -10.77
N ALA A 36 0.34 -9.32 -10.63
CA ALA A 36 0.25 -10.22 -9.51
C ALA A 36 -1.20 -10.69 -9.24
N GLU A 37 -1.74 -10.44 -8.03
CA GLU A 37 -3.10 -10.85 -7.69
C GLU A 37 -4.18 -10.15 -8.54
N ASP A 38 -3.88 -8.99 -9.13
CA ASP A 38 -4.79 -8.30 -10.04
C ASP A 38 -5.11 -9.17 -11.26
N ALA A 39 -4.15 -9.94 -11.77
CA ALA A 39 -4.34 -10.76 -12.97
C ALA A 39 -5.43 -11.81 -12.77
N GLY A 40 -5.48 -12.42 -11.60
CA GLY A 40 -6.51 -13.39 -11.28
C GLY A 40 -7.84 -12.74 -10.91
N LEU A 41 -7.84 -11.67 -10.10
CA LEU A 41 -9.07 -11.00 -9.68
C LEU A 41 -9.75 -10.30 -10.87
N PHE A 42 -9.00 -9.58 -11.69
CA PHE A 42 -9.51 -8.87 -12.86
C PHE A 42 -10.17 -9.80 -13.87
N THR A 43 -9.52 -10.92 -14.19
CA THR A 43 -10.09 -11.95 -15.08
C THR A 43 -11.39 -12.48 -14.51
N THR A 44 -11.43 -12.78 -13.21
CA THR A 44 -12.63 -13.30 -12.54
C THR A 44 -13.77 -12.27 -12.51
N LEU A 45 -13.45 -10.99 -12.34
CA LEU A 45 -14.41 -9.87 -12.41
C LEU A 45 -15.02 -9.73 -13.82
N ILE A 46 -14.20 -9.82 -14.87
CA ILE A 46 -14.66 -9.74 -16.28
C ILE A 46 -15.64 -10.87 -16.60
N TYR A 47 -15.36 -12.09 -16.14
CA TYR A 47 -16.24 -13.24 -16.36
C TYR A 47 -17.38 -13.34 -15.34
N HIS A 48 -17.52 -12.37 -14.42
CA HIS A 48 -18.56 -12.36 -13.38
C HIS A 48 -18.63 -13.67 -12.57
N ASP A 49 -17.50 -14.32 -12.31
CA ASP A 49 -17.45 -15.57 -11.54
C ASP A 49 -17.45 -15.28 -10.04
N TRP A 50 -18.64 -14.90 -9.55
CA TRP A 50 -18.85 -14.48 -8.16
C TRP A 50 -18.58 -15.58 -7.15
N ILE A 51 -18.71 -16.85 -7.55
CA ILE A 51 -18.43 -18.01 -6.70
C ILE A 51 -16.92 -18.07 -6.45
N ALA A 52 -16.09 -17.99 -7.49
CA ALA A 52 -14.64 -17.99 -7.32
C ALA A 52 -14.16 -16.79 -6.49
N ILE A 53 -14.71 -15.59 -6.70
CA ILE A 53 -14.39 -14.40 -5.88
C ILE A 53 -14.78 -14.63 -4.41
N ALA A 54 -15.99 -15.14 -4.17
CA ALA A 54 -16.47 -15.43 -2.83
C ALA A 54 -15.61 -16.49 -2.13
N ASP A 55 -15.24 -17.56 -2.83
CA ASP A 55 -14.39 -18.63 -2.30
C ASP A 55 -12.98 -18.13 -1.98
N MET A 56 -12.39 -17.30 -2.86
CA MET A 56 -11.08 -16.70 -2.65
C MET A 56 -11.02 -15.89 -1.34
N PHE A 57 -11.99 -15.00 -1.11
CA PHE A 57 -12.00 -14.15 0.07
C PHE A 57 -12.53 -14.85 1.33
N SER A 58 -13.50 -15.76 1.19
CA SER A 58 -14.02 -16.54 2.31
C SER A 58 -12.97 -17.49 2.86
N SER A 59 -12.18 -18.13 1.98
CA SER A 59 -11.07 -19.00 2.40
C SER A 59 -10.05 -18.24 3.24
N ALA A 60 -9.75 -16.98 2.88
CA ALA A 60 -8.88 -16.10 3.64
C ALA A 60 -9.50 -15.54 4.95
N GLY A 61 -10.75 -15.87 5.26
CA GLY A 61 -11.48 -15.37 6.43
C GLY A 61 -11.84 -13.89 6.33
N VAL A 62 -12.08 -13.39 5.12
CA VAL A 62 -12.42 -11.97 4.84
C VAL A 62 -13.53 -11.85 3.77
N PRO A 63 -14.69 -12.53 3.92
CA PRO A 63 -15.75 -12.55 2.91
C PRO A 63 -16.32 -11.17 2.55
N VAL A 64 -16.16 -10.19 3.45
CA VAL A 64 -16.55 -8.79 3.20
C VAL A 64 -15.86 -8.20 1.97
N PHE A 65 -14.67 -8.69 1.62
CA PHE A 65 -13.94 -8.18 0.45
C PHE A 65 -14.62 -8.54 -0.88
N THR A 66 -15.46 -9.58 -0.93
CA THR A 66 -16.30 -9.88 -2.10
C THR A 66 -17.21 -8.71 -2.43
N TYR A 67 -17.86 -8.12 -1.42
CA TYR A 67 -18.73 -6.95 -1.61
C TYR A 67 -17.94 -5.68 -1.92
N TYR A 68 -16.69 -5.59 -1.44
CA TYR A 68 -15.81 -4.47 -1.76
C TYR A 68 -15.42 -4.47 -3.25
N VAL A 69 -15.09 -5.63 -3.82
CA VAL A 69 -14.71 -5.72 -5.23
C VAL A 69 -15.91 -5.84 -6.17
N TRP A 70 -17.11 -6.12 -5.66
CA TRP A 70 -18.30 -6.26 -6.51
C TRP A 70 -18.59 -5.02 -7.39
N PRO A 71 -18.56 -3.77 -6.87
CA PRO A 71 -18.70 -2.57 -7.69
C PRO A 71 -17.61 -2.44 -8.77
N MET A 72 -16.43 -3.00 -8.53
CA MET A 72 -15.29 -2.92 -9.45
C MET A 72 -15.55 -3.66 -10.76
N ALA A 73 -16.38 -4.71 -10.76
CA ALA A 73 -16.77 -5.40 -11.99
C ALA A 73 -17.51 -4.47 -12.98
N PHE A 74 -18.23 -3.46 -12.48
CA PHE A 74 -18.98 -2.52 -13.32
C PHE A 74 -18.14 -1.34 -13.80
N ALA A 75 -16.95 -1.13 -13.21
CA ALA A 75 -16.06 -0.06 -13.67
C ALA A 75 -15.53 -0.34 -15.08
N GLY A 76 -15.29 -1.62 -15.41
CA GLY A 76 -14.82 -2.08 -16.73
C GLY A 76 -13.47 -1.50 -17.20
N ASN A 77 -12.82 -0.67 -16.38
CA ASN A 77 -11.67 0.13 -16.78
C ASN A 77 -10.59 0.14 -15.69
N VAL A 78 -9.38 -0.29 -16.06
CA VAL A 78 -8.19 -0.35 -15.19
C VAL A 78 -7.88 1.01 -14.54
N PHE A 79 -8.09 2.12 -15.25
CA PHE A 79 -7.92 3.47 -14.71
C PHE A 79 -8.78 3.70 -13.46
N LEU A 80 -10.08 3.34 -13.54
CA LEU A 80 -11.01 3.52 -12.43
C LEU A 80 -10.66 2.61 -11.26
N LEU A 81 -10.25 1.37 -11.55
CA LEU A 81 -9.80 0.41 -10.53
C LEU A 81 -8.60 0.94 -9.75
N LYS A 82 -7.57 1.43 -10.44
CA LYS A 82 -6.37 1.98 -9.80
C LYS A 82 -6.62 3.30 -9.09
N SER A 83 -7.54 4.11 -9.61
CA SER A 83 -7.96 5.35 -8.95
C SER A 83 -8.46 5.08 -7.52
N THR A 84 -9.07 3.92 -7.25
CA THR A 84 -9.51 3.57 -5.88
C THR A 84 -8.35 3.44 -4.88
N VAL A 85 -7.15 3.04 -5.34
CA VAL A 85 -5.95 2.97 -4.50
C VAL A 85 -5.50 4.38 -4.12
N ILE A 86 -5.39 5.26 -5.12
CA ILE A 86 -4.94 6.65 -4.92
C ILE A 86 -5.95 7.46 -4.11
N ILE A 87 -7.24 7.20 -4.26
CA ILE A 87 -8.28 7.75 -3.39
C ILE A 87 -8.07 7.31 -1.94
N GLY A 88 -7.75 6.03 -1.70
CA GLY A 88 -7.39 5.53 -0.37
C GLY A 88 -6.17 6.27 0.23
N VAL A 89 -5.10 6.44 -0.55
CA VAL A 89 -3.91 7.23 -0.16
C VAL A 89 -4.27 8.68 0.16
N TYR A 90 -5.12 9.31 -0.67
CA TYR A 90 -5.59 10.67 -0.46
C TYR A 90 -6.37 10.82 0.85
N ILE A 91 -7.30 9.89 1.12
CA ILE A 91 -8.10 9.89 2.34
C ILE A 91 -7.21 9.65 3.57
N ILE A 92 -6.21 8.76 3.49
CA ILE A 92 -5.19 8.58 4.55
C ILE A 92 -4.49 9.90 4.85
N ALA A 93 -4.05 10.62 3.81
CA ALA A 93 -3.37 11.90 3.98
C ALA A 93 -4.28 12.94 4.66
N ILE A 94 -5.54 13.07 4.20
CA ILE A 94 -6.52 13.99 4.79
C ILE A 94 -6.74 13.67 6.27
N PHE A 95 -7.03 12.42 6.63
CA PHE A 95 -7.30 12.09 8.02
C PHE A 95 -6.05 12.14 8.90
N SER A 96 -4.86 11.95 8.33
CA SER A 96 -3.60 12.21 9.03
C SER A 96 -3.46 13.70 9.40
N TYR A 97 -3.75 14.60 8.45
CA TYR A 97 -3.79 16.05 8.70
C TYR A 97 -4.84 16.41 9.76
N LEU A 98 -6.07 15.90 9.60
CA LEU A 98 -7.18 16.22 10.49
C LEU A 98 -6.96 15.69 11.91
N LEU A 99 -6.40 14.49 12.07
CA LEU A 99 -6.02 13.93 13.37
C LEU A 99 -4.92 14.75 14.03
N ALA A 100 -3.83 15.04 13.30
CA ALA A 100 -2.71 15.82 13.83
C ALA A 100 -3.19 17.21 14.29
N SER A 101 -3.95 17.90 13.45
CA SER A 101 -4.49 19.24 13.74
C SER A 101 -5.45 19.22 14.94
N LYS A 102 -6.39 18.26 14.96
CA LYS A 102 -7.39 18.14 16.04
C LYS A 102 -6.80 17.68 17.37
N SER A 103 -5.70 16.94 17.36
CA SER A 103 -5.00 16.54 18.58
C SER A 103 -4.41 17.73 19.34
N GLY A 104 -4.06 18.81 18.60
CA GLY A 104 -3.34 19.96 19.11
C GLY A 104 -1.95 19.64 19.66
N PHE A 105 -1.37 18.47 19.37
CA PHE A 105 0.05 18.20 19.62
C PHE A 105 0.95 18.77 18.52
N PHE A 106 0.35 19.03 17.35
CA PHE A 106 0.98 19.61 16.17
C PHE A 106 0.38 20.99 15.88
N SER A 107 1.20 21.91 15.39
CA SER A 107 0.71 23.12 14.74
C SER A 107 0.03 22.74 13.41
N GLU A 108 -0.71 23.68 12.83
CA GLU A 108 -1.35 23.48 11.52
C GLU A 108 -0.33 23.14 10.43
N ARG A 109 0.80 23.85 10.39
CA ARG A 109 1.88 23.59 9.43
C ARG A 109 2.50 22.22 9.60
N GLU A 110 2.80 21.82 10.84
CA GLU A 110 3.34 20.49 11.11
C GLU A 110 2.33 19.39 10.78
N SER A 111 1.04 19.64 10.99
CA SER A 111 -0.02 18.70 10.61
C SER A 111 -0.06 18.51 9.09
N LEU A 112 0.08 19.60 8.32
CA LEU A 112 0.13 19.57 6.87
C LEU A 112 1.39 18.85 6.37
N VAL A 113 2.55 19.19 6.92
CA VAL A 113 3.84 18.54 6.57
C VAL A 113 3.79 17.04 6.91
N LEU A 114 3.27 16.67 8.08
CA LEU A 114 3.06 15.27 8.48
C LEU A 114 2.19 14.52 7.47
N ALA A 115 1.09 15.11 7.03
CA ALA A 115 0.20 14.50 6.03
C ALA A 115 0.86 14.37 4.66
N ILE A 116 1.62 15.39 4.22
CA ILE A 116 2.42 15.32 2.99
C ILE A 116 3.44 14.18 3.08
N PHE A 117 4.19 14.07 4.18
CA PHE A 117 5.17 12.99 4.35
C PHE A 117 4.52 11.59 4.47
N THR A 118 3.32 11.51 5.04
CA THR A 118 2.58 10.24 5.16
C THR A 118 2.31 9.59 3.79
N GLN A 119 1.98 10.38 2.76
CA GLN A 119 1.79 9.87 1.39
C GLN A 119 3.09 9.85 0.57
N LEU A 120 4.01 10.77 0.87
CA LEU A 120 5.24 10.95 0.11
C LEU A 120 6.29 9.87 0.39
N LEU A 121 6.35 9.30 1.60
CA LEU A 121 7.36 8.30 1.95
C LEU A 121 7.22 7.05 1.04
N PRO A 122 8.25 6.71 0.23
CA PRO A 122 8.16 5.68 -0.81
C PRO A 122 8.33 4.27 -0.24
N ILE A 123 7.53 3.92 0.77
CA ILE A 123 7.65 2.66 1.52
C ILE A 123 6.74 1.58 0.90
N PRO A 124 5.40 1.72 0.87
CA PRO A 124 4.54 0.76 0.18
C PRO A 124 4.50 1.07 -1.31
N THR A 125 5.55 0.73 -2.07
CA THR A 125 5.69 0.99 -3.53
C THR A 125 4.70 0.21 -4.42
N ILE A 126 3.62 -0.30 -3.85
CA ILE A 126 2.61 -1.20 -4.45
C ILE A 126 1.33 -0.48 -4.90
N THR A 127 1.33 0.85 -4.94
CA THR A 127 0.11 1.66 -5.22
C THR A 127 -0.49 1.46 -6.62
N VAL A 128 0.19 0.75 -7.52
CA VAL A 128 -0.32 0.44 -8.86
C VAL A 128 -1.17 -0.85 -8.92
N ILE A 129 -1.18 -1.65 -7.84
CA ILE A 129 -1.89 -2.94 -7.78
C ILE A 129 -3.25 -2.69 -7.13
N PHE A 130 -4.34 -2.85 -7.90
CA PHE A 130 -5.67 -2.44 -7.44
C PHE A 130 -6.26 -3.38 -6.40
N THR A 131 -5.90 -4.66 -6.39
CA THR A 131 -6.32 -5.62 -5.35
C THR A 131 -5.85 -5.14 -3.97
N TYR A 132 -4.76 -4.37 -3.91
CA TYR A 132 -4.28 -3.80 -2.66
C TYR A 132 -4.97 -2.51 -2.23
N SER A 133 -5.88 -1.96 -3.04
CA SER A 133 -6.79 -0.87 -2.63
C SER A 133 -7.50 -1.19 -1.31
N ILE A 134 -7.81 -2.47 -1.05
CA ILE A 134 -8.42 -2.96 0.18
C ILE A 134 -7.61 -2.52 1.41
N TYR A 135 -6.28 -2.62 1.35
CA TYR A 135 -5.39 -2.24 2.44
C TYR A 135 -5.41 -0.74 2.71
N PHE A 136 -5.29 0.07 1.66
CA PHE A 136 -5.32 1.53 1.76
C PHE A 136 -6.68 2.03 2.23
N ASN A 137 -7.77 1.43 1.75
CA ASN A 137 -9.12 1.83 2.13
C ASN A 137 -9.48 1.38 3.55
N ALA A 138 -9.08 0.18 3.99
CA ALA A 138 -9.23 -0.23 5.38
C ALA A 138 -8.46 0.73 6.31
N TYR A 139 -7.25 1.13 5.93
CA TYR A 139 -6.46 2.08 6.72
C TYR A 139 -7.07 3.50 6.71
N ALA A 140 -7.57 3.97 5.57
CA ALA A 140 -8.31 5.22 5.46
C ALA A 140 -9.54 5.25 6.39
N LEU A 141 -10.34 4.18 6.38
CA LEU A 141 -11.50 4.01 7.25
C LEU A 141 -11.08 3.97 8.73
N PHE A 142 -9.97 3.33 9.07
CA PHE A 142 -9.43 3.33 10.42
C PHE A 142 -9.06 4.73 10.91
N LEU A 143 -8.40 5.54 10.08
CA LEU A 143 -8.06 6.92 10.44
C LEU A 143 -9.31 7.80 10.55
N LEU A 144 -10.31 7.60 9.67
CA LEU A 144 -11.63 8.23 9.80
C LEU A 144 -12.31 7.84 11.12
N ALA A 145 -12.36 6.56 11.47
CA ALA A 145 -12.96 6.10 12.72
C ALA A 145 -12.22 6.65 13.95
N THR A 146 -10.88 6.73 13.89
CA THR A 146 -10.06 7.37 14.92
C THR A 146 -10.38 8.86 15.03
N TYR A 147 -10.55 9.55 13.90
CA TYR A 147 -10.93 10.95 13.88
C TYR A 147 -12.33 11.17 14.46
N LEU A 148 -13.30 10.31 14.15
CA LEU A 148 -14.64 10.35 14.74
C LEU A 148 -14.58 10.08 16.25
N PHE A 149 -13.82 9.08 16.69
CA PHE A 149 -13.62 8.78 18.11
C PHE A 149 -13.03 9.98 18.85
N LEU A 150 -11.97 10.59 18.31
CA LEU A 150 -11.39 11.82 18.83
C LEU A 150 -12.41 12.97 18.85
N SER A 151 -13.29 13.04 17.85
CA SER A 151 -14.31 14.07 17.71
C SER A 151 -15.40 13.99 18.77
N ILE A 152 -15.73 12.79 19.28
CA ILE A 152 -16.73 12.60 20.34
C ILE A 152 -16.39 13.45 21.56
N GLU A 153 -15.11 13.58 21.90
CA GLU A 153 -14.68 14.40 23.02
C GLU A 153 -15.14 15.86 22.84
N TRP A 154 -15.20 16.39 21.62
CA TRP A 154 -15.50 17.78 21.31
C TRP A 154 -17.00 18.12 21.16
N THR A 155 -17.85 17.10 21.07
CA THR A 155 -19.27 17.30 20.76
C THR A 155 -20.12 17.34 22.03
N ARG A 156 -21.15 18.19 22.08
CA ARG A 156 -22.16 18.24 23.16
C ARG A 156 -23.53 17.80 22.63
N GLY A 157 -24.42 17.33 23.50
CA GLY A 157 -25.82 16.97 23.15
C GLY A 157 -26.01 15.49 22.76
N ARG A 158 -26.95 15.19 21.84
CA ARG A 158 -27.27 13.82 21.35
C ARG A 158 -26.36 13.33 20.20
N SER A 159 -25.74 14.25 19.47
CA SER A 159 -24.78 13.98 18.39
C SER A 159 -23.61 13.03 18.76
N PRO A 160 -23.08 13.01 20.01
CA PRO A 160 -22.04 12.07 20.43
C PRO A 160 -22.42 10.59 20.28
N TYR A 161 -23.69 10.20 20.50
CA TYR A 161 -24.10 8.80 20.40
C TYR A 161 -24.14 8.30 18.95
N LEU A 162 -24.59 9.14 18.02
CA LEU A 162 -24.55 8.83 16.58
C LEU A 162 -23.11 8.73 16.09
N LEU A 163 -22.25 9.69 16.46
CA LEU A 163 -20.82 9.63 16.12
C LEU A 163 -20.13 8.38 16.69
N ARG A 164 -20.51 7.98 17.91
CA ARG A 164 -20.01 6.79 18.59
C ARG A 164 -20.41 5.51 17.85
N GLY A 165 -21.69 5.35 17.53
CA GLY A 165 -22.17 4.23 16.72
C GLY A 165 -21.48 4.17 15.35
N LEU A 166 -21.37 5.31 14.67
CA LEU A 166 -20.70 5.39 13.37
C LEU A 166 -19.22 5.03 13.45
N ALA A 167 -18.48 5.56 14.44
CA ALA A 167 -17.07 5.23 14.64
C ALA A 167 -16.86 3.73 14.90
N ILE A 168 -17.72 3.12 15.72
CA ILE A 168 -17.69 1.67 16.00
C ILE A 168 -17.92 0.86 14.71
N CYS A 169 -18.96 1.19 13.94
CA CYS A 169 -19.25 0.50 12.68
C CYS A 169 -18.09 0.60 11.70
N ILE A 170 -17.50 1.79 11.53
CA ILE A 170 -16.37 1.99 10.61
C ILE A 170 -15.12 1.25 11.11
N TYR A 171 -14.82 1.26 12.41
CA TYR A 171 -13.73 0.44 12.96
C TYR A 171 -13.94 -1.05 12.68
N PHE A 172 -15.17 -1.54 12.81
CA PHE A 172 -15.49 -2.94 12.56
C PHE A 172 -15.20 -3.34 11.11
N ILE A 173 -15.52 -2.46 10.15
CA ILE A 173 -15.18 -2.66 8.73
C ILE A 173 -13.67 -2.56 8.53
N ALA A 174 -13.00 -1.57 9.13
CA ALA A 174 -11.56 -1.38 9.00
C ALA A 174 -10.76 -2.58 9.54
N PHE A 175 -11.20 -3.21 10.63
CA PHE A 175 -10.53 -4.36 11.24
C PHE A 175 -10.55 -5.65 10.39
N THR A 176 -11.25 -5.66 9.25
CA THR A 176 -11.05 -6.69 8.21
C THR A 176 -9.57 -6.91 7.89
N LEU A 177 -8.79 -5.84 7.94
CA LEU A 177 -7.35 -5.88 8.02
C LEU A 177 -6.89 -6.02 9.48
N ASN A 178 -6.55 -7.25 9.87
CA ASN A 178 -6.21 -7.63 11.24
C ASN A 178 -5.09 -6.80 11.89
N SER A 179 -4.11 -6.30 11.12
CA SER A 179 -3.01 -5.49 11.66
C SER A 179 -3.50 -4.19 12.29
N LEU A 180 -4.67 -3.69 11.87
CA LEU A 180 -5.28 -2.49 12.45
C LEU A 180 -5.81 -2.71 13.88
N LEU A 181 -6.03 -3.96 14.32
CA LEU A 181 -6.40 -4.26 15.71
C LEU A 181 -5.31 -3.85 16.69
N VAL A 182 -4.04 -4.02 16.30
CA VAL A 182 -2.90 -3.62 17.15
C VAL A 182 -2.61 -2.13 16.95
N LEU A 183 -2.70 -1.61 15.72
CA LEU A 183 -2.59 -0.15 15.48
C LEU A 183 -3.66 0.64 16.24
N TYR A 184 -4.82 0.05 16.51
CA TYR A 184 -5.87 0.63 17.36
C TYR A 184 -5.33 1.08 18.73
N ALA A 185 -4.37 0.37 19.31
CA ALA A 185 -3.77 0.77 20.59
C ALA A 185 -3.12 2.17 20.49
N ALA A 186 -2.43 2.47 19.39
CA ALA A 186 -1.87 3.80 19.16
C ALA A 186 -2.95 4.88 18.98
N GLY A 187 -4.01 4.57 18.22
CA GLY A 187 -5.18 5.46 18.08
C GLY A 187 -5.86 5.73 19.42
N PHE A 188 -6.07 4.69 20.25
CA PHE A 188 -6.67 4.79 21.57
C PHE A 188 -5.82 5.61 22.54
N VAL A 189 -4.50 5.39 22.55
CA VAL A 189 -3.54 6.19 23.34
C VAL A 189 -3.55 7.66 22.91
N LEU A 190 -3.66 7.95 21.61
CA LEU A 190 -3.81 9.32 21.12
C LEU A 190 -5.08 9.98 21.67
N VAL A 191 -6.23 9.29 21.61
CA VAL A 191 -7.49 9.83 22.15
C VAL A 191 -7.39 10.04 23.67
N TYR A 192 -6.80 9.10 24.40
CA TYR A 192 -6.54 9.24 25.83
C TYR A 192 -5.64 10.46 26.14
N ALA A 193 -4.57 10.66 25.37
CA ALA A 193 -3.67 11.80 25.54
C ALA A 193 -4.38 13.14 25.30
N VAL A 194 -5.26 13.21 24.30
CA VAL A 194 -6.10 14.40 24.05
C VAL A 194 -7.11 14.62 25.17
N TRP A 195 -7.70 13.55 25.70
CA TRP A 195 -8.61 13.62 26.85
C TRP A 195 -7.91 14.16 28.12
N LEU A 196 -6.71 13.68 28.42
CA LEU A 196 -5.89 14.20 29.53
C LEU A 196 -5.61 15.70 29.38
N LYS A 197 -5.15 16.10 28.18
CA LYS A 197 -4.86 17.50 27.86
C LYS A 197 -6.07 18.39 28.07
N ARG A 198 -7.25 17.94 27.61
CA ARG A 198 -8.50 18.71 27.71
C ARG A 198 -9.00 18.85 29.14
N THR A 199 -8.90 17.77 29.93
CA THR A 199 -9.32 17.79 31.34
C THR A 199 -8.35 18.57 32.23
N GLY A 200 -7.20 18.99 31.69
CA GLY A 200 -6.17 19.70 32.45
C GLY A 200 -5.47 18.82 33.49
N ARG A 201 -5.73 17.50 33.48
CA ARG A 201 -5.14 16.56 34.42
C ARG A 201 -3.66 16.40 34.13
N ARG A 202 -2.83 16.74 35.11
CA ARG A 202 -1.39 16.47 35.06
C ARG A 202 -1.12 15.19 35.83
N VAL A 203 -0.53 14.21 35.16
CA VAL A 203 -0.12 12.95 35.76
C VAL A 203 1.33 13.11 36.23
N ARG A 204 1.59 12.97 37.53
CA ARG A 204 2.94 13.16 38.11
C ARG A 204 3.66 11.84 38.35
N HIS A 205 2.91 10.77 38.66
CA HIS A 205 3.48 9.45 38.98
C HIS A 205 2.71 8.31 38.31
N ALA A 206 3.34 7.13 38.22
CA ALA A 206 2.79 5.96 37.50
C ALA A 206 1.43 5.49 38.03
N ARG A 207 1.19 5.57 39.35
CA ARG A 207 -0.10 5.18 39.95
C ARG A 207 -1.27 6.05 39.46
N GLU A 208 -1.04 7.35 39.32
CA GLU A 208 -2.03 8.28 38.76
C GLU A 208 -2.27 8.03 37.27
N LEU A 209 -1.22 7.69 36.52
CA LEU A 209 -1.35 7.32 35.11
C LEU A 209 -2.28 6.11 34.97
N PHE A 210 -2.02 5.07 35.75
CA PHE A 210 -2.82 3.85 35.71
C PHE A 210 -4.28 4.10 36.14
N SER A 211 -4.49 4.83 37.23
CA SER A 211 -5.85 5.16 37.70
C SER A 211 -6.63 5.99 36.68
N THR A 212 -6.01 6.99 36.06
CA THR A 212 -6.66 7.84 35.06
C THR A 212 -6.90 7.11 33.75
N PHE A 213 -5.96 6.26 33.33
CA PHE A 213 -6.13 5.40 32.16
C PHE A 213 -7.25 4.38 32.37
N TRP A 214 -7.28 3.72 33.52
CA TRP A 214 -8.37 2.81 33.89
C TRP A 214 -9.73 3.50 33.90
N SER A 215 -9.81 4.70 34.50
CA SER A 215 -11.03 5.52 34.47
C SER A 215 -11.47 5.85 33.05
N PHE A 216 -10.53 6.14 32.15
CA PHE A 216 -10.82 6.39 30.74
C PHE A 216 -11.33 5.12 30.04
N CYS A 217 -10.69 3.97 30.26
CA CYS A 217 -11.11 2.69 29.70
C CYS A 217 -12.53 2.32 30.13
N LEU A 218 -12.90 2.54 31.40
CA LEU A 218 -14.25 2.33 31.90
C LEU A 218 -15.26 3.32 31.28
N ALA A 219 -14.89 4.59 31.18
CA ALA A 219 -15.74 5.62 30.56
C ALA A 219 -15.95 5.42 29.04
N ARG A 220 -15.10 4.60 28.41
CA ARG A 220 -15.10 4.27 26.98
C ARG A 220 -15.10 2.75 26.78
N ALA A 221 -15.83 2.02 27.62
CA ALA A 221 -15.79 0.56 27.67
C ALA A 221 -16.10 -0.12 26.32
N ASP A 222 -17.01 0.47 25.54
CA ASP A 222 -17.33 0.04 24.18
C ASP A 222 -16.14 0.12 23.21
N PHE A 223 -15.35 1.19 23.28
CA PHE A 223 -14.12 1.35 22.50
C PHE A 223 -13.01 0.46 23.05
N THR A 224 -12.90 0.32 24.38
CA THR A 224 -11.93 -0.55 25.04
C THR A 224 -12.10 -2.02 24.62
N ILE A 225 -13.34 -2.52 24.58
CA ILE A 225 -13.62 -3.92 24.21
C ILE A 225 -13.65 -4.14 22.69
N LEU A 226 -13.72 -3.09 21.88
CA LEU A 226 -13.98 -3.18 20.45
C LEU A 226 -13.03 -4.11 19.67
N PRO A 227 -11.68 -4.04 19.85
CA PRO A 227 -10.78 -4.95 19.14
C PRO A 227 -11.00 -6.42 19.52
N LEU A 228 -11.28 -6.68 20.80
CA LEU A 228 -11.56 -8.04 21.28
C LEU A 228 -12.91 -8.55 20.76
N ALA A 229 -13.94 -7.71 20.77
CA ALA A 229 -15.25 -8.03 20.23
C ALA A 229 -15.17 -8.37 18.72
N TYR A 230 -14.42 -7.58 17.95
CA TYR A 230 -14.17 -7.89 16.54
C TYR A 230 -13.39 -9.20 16.37
N TRP A 231 -12.36 -9.42 17.17
CA TRP A 231 -11.54 -10.64 17.08
C TRP A 231 -12.37 -11.91 17.36
N VAL A 232 -13.22 -11.89 18.40
CA VAL A 232 -14.17 -12.97 18.71
C VAL A 232 -15.19 -13.14 17.58
N TYR A 233 -15.77 -12.05 17.09
CA TYR A 233 -16.68 -12.08 15.94
C TYR A 233 -16.03 -12.76 14.73
N LYS A 234 -14.82 -12.34 14.37
CA LYS A 234 -14.07 -12.92 13.25
C LYS A 234 -13.79 -14.41 13.46
N ALA A 235 -13.40 -14.80 14.67
CA ALA A 235 -13.10 -16.20 14.98
C ALA A 235 -14.34 -17.12 14.87
N ILE A 236 -15.53 -16.62 15.21
CA ILE A 236 -16.78 -17.37 15.14
C ILE A 236 -17.30 -17.44 13.71
N PHE A 237 -17.37 -16.30 13.01
CA PHE A 237 -18.09 -16.19 11.74
C PHE A 237 -17.20 -16.36 10.50
N TYR A 238 -15.91 -16.03 10.57
CA TYR A 238 -15.01 -16.00 9.40
C TYR A 238 -13.82 -16.94 9.60
N GLN A 239 -14.13 -18.23 9.66
CA GLN A 239 -13.13 -19.28 9.74
C GLN A 239 -12.33 -19.36 8.43
N ARG A 240 -11.02 -19.54 8.57
CA ARG A 240 -10.11 -19.73 7.44
C ARG A 240 -10.20 -21.18 6.97
N SER A 241 -10.09 -21.40 5.67
CA SER A 241 -10.14 -22.72 5.04
C SER A 241 -9.01 -22.91 4.02
N GLY A 242 -8.75 -24.15 3.60
CA GLY A 242 -7.79 -24.48 2.54
C GLY A 242 -6.37 -23.98 2.81
N LEU A 243 -5.74 -23.34 1.83
CA LEU A 243 -4.38 -22.77 1.97
C LEU A 243 -4.27 -21.68 3.02
N TYR A 244 -5.41 -21.12 3.42
CA TYR A 244 -5.46 -20.06 4.39
C TYR A 244 -5.69 -20.56 5.83
N ASN A 245 -5.83 -21.87 6.07
CA ASN A 245 -6.01 -22.45 7.42
C ASN A 245 -5.04 -21.88 8.46
N ASN A 246 -3.76 -21.78 8.09
CA ASN A 246 -2.69 -21.25 8.94
C ASN A 246 -2.30 -19.79 8.58
N TYR A 247 -3.06 -19.11 7.73
CA TYR A 247 -2.75 -17.75 7.29
C TYR A 247 -2.86 -16.76 8.45
N ASN A 248 -1.80 -16.01 8.72
CA ASN A 248 -1.66 -15.17 9.93
C ASN A 248 -1.64 -15.97 11.24
N SER A 249 -1.21 -17.23 11.23
CA SER A 249 -0.84 -17.94 12.46
C SER A 249 0.44 -17.31 13.05
N PHE A 250 0.55 -17.32 14.38
CA PHE A 250 1.70 -16.74 15.05
C PHE A 250 2.91 -17.67 14.94
N THR A 251 4.04 -17.12 14.50
CA THR A 251 5.35 -17.75 14.57
C THR A 251 6.09 -17.20 15.79
N LEU A 252 5.94 -17.83 16.95
CA LEU A 252 6.53 -17.37 18.22
C LEU A 252 8.01 -17.79 18.40
N ASN A 253 8.69 -18.17 17.31
CA ASN A 253 10.12 -18.45 17.33
C ASN A 253 10.91 -17.13 17.43
N THR A 254 11.76 -17.00 18.44
CA THR A 254 12.62 -15.83 18.68
C THR A 254 13.52 -15.49 17.49
N GLU A 255 14.07 -16.49 16.79
CA GLU A 255 14.87 -16.30 15.58
C GLU A 255 14.04 -15.70 14.45
N SER A 256 12.82 -16.22 14.23
CA SER A 256 11.89 -15.67 13.24
C SER A 256 11.53 -14.24 13.57
N ILE A 257 11.17 -13.94 14.83
CA ILE A 257 10.84 -12.59 15.29
C ILE A 257 12.01 -11.64 15.06
N ALA A 258 13.24 -12.03 15.42
CA ALA A 258 14.44 -11.22 15.21
C ALA A 258 14.71 -10.96 13.72
N ARG A 259 14.64 -12.01 12.88
CA ARG A 259 14.82 -11.91 11.43
C ARG A 259 13.77 -11.01 10.79
N ASN A 260 12.49 -11.18 11.12
CA ASN A 260 11.41 -10.37 10.55
C ASN A 260 11.52 -8.91 11.01
N SER A 261 11.90 -8.69 12.28
CA SER A 261 12.13 -7.33 12.80
C SER A 261 13.28 -6.64 12.06
N TYR A 262 14.37 -7.37 11.80
CA TYR A 262 15.48 -6.88 10.99
C TYR A 262 15.04 -6.55 9.57
N GLN A 263 14.25 -7.39 8.91
CA GLN A 263 13.73 -7.13 7.57
C GLN A 263 12.79 -5.91 7.53
N PHE A 264 11.99 -5.66 8.55
CA PHE A 264 11.21 -4.42 8.64
C PHE A 264 12.08 -3.16 8.64
N ILE A 265 13.27 -3.24 9.23
CA ILE A 265 14.24 -2.14 9.25
C ILE A 265 14.98 -2.06 7.90
N VAL A 266 15.54 -3.17 7.42
CA VAL A 266 16.34 -3.19 6.20
C VAL A 266 15.49 -3.03 4.95
N ASP A 267 14.52 -3.91 4.75
CA ASP A 267 13.69 -3.89 3.54
C ASP A 267 12.57 -2.86 3.64
N GLY A 268 12.01 -2.62 4.83
CA GLY A 268 10.92 -1.66 5.02
C GLY A 268 11.35 -0.19 5.12
N ILE A 269 12.57 0.09 5.58
CA ILE A 269 13.06 1.48 5.78
C ILE A 269 14.30 1.75 4.92
N PHE A 270 15.38 1.00 5.11
CA PHE A 270 16.65 1.34 4.46
C PHE A 270 16.61 1.13 2.95
N PHE A 271 16.08 0.02 2.47
CA PHE A 271 16.00 -0.28 1.04
C PHE A 271 15.27 0.80 0.24
N PRO A 272 14.01 1.18 0.56
CA PRO A 272 13.30 2.21 -0.22
C PRO A 272 13.96 3.58 -0.14
N LEU A 273 14.50 3.95 1.03
CA LEU A 273 15.21 5.21 1.21
C LEU A 273 16.53 5.24 0.46
N ALA A 274 17.37 4.20 0.59
CA ALA A 274 18.65 4.10 -0.11
C ALA A 274 18.44 4.08 -1.62
N LYS A 275 17.41 3.37 -2.11
CA LYS A 275 17.05 3.36 -3.53
C LYS A 275 16.68 4.74 -4.05
N SER A 276 16.15 5.62 -3.20
CA SER A 276 15.88 7.03 -3.54
C SER A 276 17.14 7.86 -3.80
N PHE A 277 18.33 7.35 -3.49
CA PHE A 277 19.61 8.04 -3.68
C PHE A 277 20.53 7.36 -4.71
N VAL A 278 20.32 6.08 -5.05
CA VAL A 278 21.25 5.30 -5.88
C VAL A 278 20.80 5.22 -7.34
N ASP A 279 19.51 4.97 -7.60
CA ASP A 279 19.00 4.69 -8.94
C ASP A 279 18.54 5.98 -9.65
N TRP A 280 19.43 6.97 -9.77
CA TRP A 280 19.05 8.33 -10.17
C TRP A 280 18.82 8.50 -11.68
N ASN A 281 17.58 8.60 -12.14
CA ASN A 281 17.28 9.10 -13.49
C ASN A 281 17.21 10.63 -13.50
N TRP A 282 18.21 11.28 -14.09
CA TRP A 282 18.35 12.74 -14.00
C TRP A 282 17.15 13.51 -14.56
N TYR A 283 16.49 13.01 -15.61
CA TYR A 283 15.31 13.66 -16.19
C TYR A 283 14.12 13.61 -15.23
N ILE A 284 13.88 12.44 -14.61
CA ILE A 284 12.80 12.25 -13.65
C ILE A 284 13.02 13.14 -12.42
N TYR A 285 14.23 13.12 -11.84
CA TYR A 285 14.54 13.95 -10.67
C TYR A 285 14.58 15.43 -10.99
N LEU A 286 14.98 15.86 -12.20
CA LEU A 286 14.88 17.25 -12.62
C LEU A 286 13.42 17.71 -12.68
N GLY A 287 12.54 16.89 -13.27
CA GLY A 287 11.10 17.14 -13.28
C GLY A 287 10.54 17.22 -11.85
N ALA A 288 10.89 16.28 -11.00
CA ALA A 288 10.49 16.26 -9.59
C ALA A 288 11.01 17.50 -8.84
N ALA A 289 12.24 17.96 -9.12
CA ALA A 289 12.83 19.15 -8.52
C ALA A 289 12.09 20.42 -8.92
N VAL A 290 11.81 20.61 -10.22
CA VAL A 290 11.05 21.75 -10.73
C VAL A 290 9.67 21.81 -10.06
N CYS A 291 8.95 20.70 -10.06
CA CYS A 291 7.63 20.65 -9.43
C CYS A 291 7.69 20.82 -7.91
N SER A 292 8.71 20.30 -7.23
CA SER A 292 8.92 20.51 -5.79
C SER A 292 9.19 21.98 -5.46
N ILE A 293 10.00 22.67 -6.27
CA ILE A 293 10.27 24.11 -6.12
C ILE A 293 8.96 24.91 -6.32
N LEU A 294 8.19 24.60 -7.36
CA LEU A 294 6.89 25.24 -7.61
C LEU A 294 5.91 24.98 -6.46
N PHE A 295 5.82 23.74 -5.98
CA PHE A 295 4.97 23.36 -4.87
C PHE A 295 5.35 24.10 -3.58
N VAL A 296 6.64 24.14 -3.22
CA VAL A 296 7.10 24.83 -2.02
C VAL A 296 6.92 26.35 -2.14
N THR A 297 7.08 26.90 -3.34
CA THR A 297 6.80 28.31 -3.61
C THR A 297 5.33 28.62 -3.31
N CYS A 298 4.40 27.83 -3.87
CA CYS A 298 2.96 27.93 -3.56
C CYS A 298 2.68 27.76 -2.06
N PHE A 299 3.28 26.75 -1.42
CA PHE A 299 3.14 26.49 0.01
C PHE A 299 3.57 27.70 0.85
N VAL A 300 4.71 28.32 0.53
CA VAL A 300 5.20 29.51 1.24
C VAL A 300 4.26 30.68 1.03
N PHE A 301 3.83 30.96 -0.21
CA PHE A 301 2.92 32.06 -0.51
C PHE A 301 1.58 31.93 0.22
N VAL A 302 0.98 30.75 0.21
CA VAL A 302 -0.31 30.46 0.87
C VAL A 302 -0.20 30.59 2.39
N ASN A 303 0.97 30.27 2.98
CA ASN A 303 1.16 30.25 4.42
C ASN A 303 1.85 31.49 5.02
N ARG A 304 2.11 32.54 4.23
CA ARG A 304 2.80 33.77 4.67
C ARG A 304 2.11 34.49 5.85
N GLY A 305 0.79 34.40 5.96
CA GLY A 305 0.00 35.10 6.99
C GLY A 305 0.05 34.50 8.41
N ASP A 306 0.44 33.22 8.56
CA ASP A 306 0.34 32.48 9.84
C ASP A 306 1.64 32.43 10.66
N ALA A 307 2.71 33.07 10.20
CA ALA A 307 4.05 32.86 10.73
C ALA A 307 4.24 33.29 12.20
N ARG A 308 3.50 34.31 12.67
CA ARG A 308 3.65 34.84 14.04
C ARG A 308 3.12 33.91 15.13
N ASN A 309 2.05 33.15 14.87
CA ASN A 309 1.49 32.22 15.85
C ASN A 309 2.21 30.86 15.86
N ALA A 310 2.72 30.41 14.71
CA ALA A 310 3.45 29.15 14.59
C ALA A 310 4.76 29.13 15.42
N GLN A 311 5.47 30.25 15.52
CA GLN A 311 6.71 30.35 16.31
C GLN A 311 6.50 30.17 17.83
N LEU A 312 5.32 30.48 18.36
CA LEU A 312 5.01 30.33 19.79
C LEU A 312 4.66 28.87 20.15
N ASP A 313 3.96 28.15 19.26
CA ASP A 313 3.58 26.75 19.47
C ASP A 313 4.74 25.76 19.21
N GLU A 314 5.61 26.04 18.23
CA GLU A 314 6.78 25.21 17.90
C GLU A 314 7.88 25.21 18.99
N ARG A 315 7.85 26.17 19.93
CA ARG A 315 8.81 26.27 21.05
C ARG A 315 8.51 25.34 22.23
N ARG A 316 7.40 24.58 22.20
CA ARG A 316 7.13 23.57 23.24
C ARG A 316 8.03 22.35 23.05
N GLY A 317 8.90 22.08 24.02
CA GLY A 317 9.88 20.99 24.07
C GLY A 317 9.31 19.56 24.14
N ASP A 318 8.18 19.29 23.48
CA ASP A 318 7.51 17.98 23.48
C ASP A 318 8.01 17.03 22.38
N GLY A 319 9.09 17.38 21.65
CA GLY A 319 9.62 16.59 20.53
C GLY A 319 9.89 15.12 20.89
N PHE A 320 10.49 14.84 22.05
CA PHE A 320 10.72 13.47 22.52
C PHE A 320 9.43 12.67 22.76
N LYS A 321 8.35 13.31 23.22
CA LYS A 321 7.05 12.64 23.40
C LYS A 321 6.44 12.26 22.06
N ILE A 322 6.59 13.13 21.06
CA ILE A 322 6.15 12.86 19.69
C ILE A 322 6.95 11.71 19.08
N ILE A 323 8.28 11.69 19.26
CA ILE A 323 9.13 10.56 18.84
C ILE A 323 8.65 9.27 19.52
N GLY A 324 8.47 9.29 20.84
CA GLY A 324 8.01 8.12 21.59
C GLY A 324 6.65 7.59 21.11
N PHE A 325 5.70 8.48 20.84
CA PHE A 325 4.40 8.11 20.27
C PHE A 325 4.53 7.55 18.85
N GLY A 326 5.35 8.17 17.99
CA GLY A 326 5.61 7.68 16.64
C GLY A 326 6.26 6.30 16.62
N LEU A 327 7.25 6.05 17.48
CA LEU A 327 7.88 4.73 17.63
C LEU A 327 6.89 3.68 18.17
N PHE A 328 6.04 4.06 19.14
CA PHE A 328 4.98 3.17 19.62
C PHE A 328 3.96 2.84 18.53
N ALA A 329 3.52 3.82 17.75
CA ALA A 329 2.62 3.61 16.62
C ALA A 329 3.26 2.74 15.53
N LEU A 330 4.56 2.93 15.27
CA LEU A 330 5.32 2.11 14.33
C LEU A 330 5.37 0.66 14.80
N LEU A 331 5.69 0.43 16.08
CA LEU A 331 5.67 -0.89 16.69
C LEU A 331 4.27 -1.53 16.56
N CYS A 332 3.20 -0.81 16.88
CA CYS A 332 1.84 -1.32 16.74
C CYS A 332 1.48 -1.68 15.28
N GLY A 333 2.01 -0.93 14.31
CA GLY A 333 1.81 -1.18 12.89
C GLY A 333 2.60 -2.38 12.35
N THR A 334 3.82 -2.61 12.83
CA THR A 334 4.71 -3.67 12.32
C THR A 334 4.61 -4.98 13.11
N LEU A 335 4.28 -4.93 14.40
CA LEU A 335 4.25 -6.10 15.29
C LEU A 335 3.35 -7.23 14.78
N PRO A 336 2.11 -7.00 14.29
CA PRO A 336 1.26 -8.07 13.78
C PRO A 336 1.95 -8.86 12.66
N TYR A 337 2.67 -8.17 11.78
CA TYR A 337 3.37 -8.75 10.64
C TYR A 337 4.63 -9.51 11.07
N ILE A 338 5.39 -8.96 12.01
CA ILE A 338 6.56 -9.62 12.61
C ILE A 338 6.16 -10.94 13.27
N LEU A 339 5.08 -10.93 14.06
CA LEU A 339 4.62 -12.11 14.80
C LEU A 339 4.05 -13.21 13.92
N VAL A 340 3.62 -12.90 12.69
CA VAL A 340 3.07 -13.90 11.75
C VAL A 340 4.03 -14.24 10.60
N GLY A 341 5.29 -13.82 10.66
CA GLY A 341 6.27 -14.18 9.65
C GLY A 341 6.17 -13.42 8.33
N LYS A 342 5.57 -12.22 8.33
CA LYS A 342 5.31 -11.44 7.10
C LYS A 342 6.12 -10.14 7.08
N SER A 343 7.38 -10.22 6.71
CA SER A 343 8.23 -9.04 6.51
C SER A 343 7.98 -8.38 5.14
N PRO A 344 8.30 -7.08 5.01
CA PRO A 344 8.40 -6.45 3.70
C PRO A 344 9.59 -7.00 2.93
N ALA A 345 9.47 -7.04 1.62
CA ALA A 345 10.54 -7.35 0.68
C ALA A 345 10.26 -6.63 -0.65
N PRO A 346 11.28 -6.31 -1.47
CA PRO A 346 11.07 -5.69 -2.77
C PRO A 346 10.06 -6.47 -3.61
N GLY A 347 9.12 -5.75 -4.25
CA GLY A 347 8.01 -6.38 -4.96
C GLY A 347 6.69 -6.23 -4.21
N VAL A 348 5.82 -7.22 -4.35
CA VAL A 348 4.45 -7.14 -3.84
C VAL A 348 4.38 -7.21 -2.31
N LEU A 349 5.42 -7.75 -1.67
CA LEU A 349 5.55 -7.87 -0.23
C LEU A 349 5.78 -6.53 0.48
N MET A 350 6.11 -5.46 -0.24
CA MET A 350 6.12 -4.08 0.31
C MET A 350 4.75 -3.65 0.85
N ARG A 351 3.67 -4.36 0.49
CA ARG A 351 2.34 -4.22 1.14
C ARG A 351 2.40 -4.36 2.66
N ASN A 352 3.33 -5.15 3.21
CA ASN A 352 3.46 -5.37 4.65
C ASN A 352 3.99 -4.12 5.40
N ALA A 353 4.55 -3.15 4.68
CA ALA A 353 5.09 -1.90 5.24
C ALA A 353 4.11 -0.70 5.17
N MET A 354 2.89 -0.90 4.67
CA MET A 354 1.89 0.15 4.44
C MET A 354 1.48 0.97 5.67
N LEU A 355 1.63 0.44 6.89
CA LEU A 355 1.26 1.12 8.14
C LEU A 355 2.42 1.96 8.71
N MET A 356 3.60 1.93 8.09
CA MET A 356 4.81 2.62 8.55
C MET A 356 4.87 4.11 8.20
N PRO A 357 4.36 4.61 7.05
CA PRO A 357 4.54 6.00 6.65
C PRO A 357 4.06 7.05 7.67
N LEU A 358 2.85 6.90 8.22
CA LEU A 358 2.32 7.86 9.21
C LEU A 358 3.15 7.89 10.51
N PRO A 359 3.42 6.75 11.18
CA PRO A 359 4.32 6.72 12.33
C PRO A 359 5.71 7.30 12.04
N MET A 360 6.28 7.02 10.87
CA MET A 360 7.57 7.58 10.49
C MET A 360 7.52 9.09 10.27
N ALA A 361 6.46 9.62 9.67
CA ALA A 361 6.24 11.05 9.55
C ALA A 361 6.12 11.72 10.93
N VAL A 362 5.42 11.09 11.88
CA VAL A 362 5.34 11.54 13.28
C VAL A 362 6.73 11.61 13.92
N VAL A 363 7.54 10.55 13.77
CA VAL A 363 8.93 10.53 14.27
C VAL A 363 9.75 11.64 13.63
N GLY A 364 9.65 11.83 12.31
CA GLY A 364 10.36 12.88 11.57
C GLY A 364 10.07 14.29 12.10
N ILE A 365 8.80 14.62 12.33
CA ILE A 365 8.41 15.90 12.96
C ILE A 365 8.96 16.02 14.38
N GLY A 366 8.91 14.93 15.16
CA GLY A 366 9.47 14.90 16.52
C GLY A 366 10.98 15.18 16.54
N ILE A 367 11.75 14.54 15.64
CA ILE A 367 13.19 14.77 15.46
C ILE A 367 13.44 16.22 15.05
N TRP A 368 12.68 16.74 14.08
CA TRP A 368 12.79 18.13 13.64
C TRP A 368 12.62 19.13 14.80
N ARG A 369 11.63 18.92 15.68
CA ARG A 369 11.45 19.75 16.89
C ARG A 369 12.66 19.70 17.83
N VAL A 370 13.19 18.51 18.10
CA VAL A 370 14.34 18.33 19.00
C VAL A 370 15.59 19.01 18.43
N VAL A 371 15.83 18.85 17.12
CA VAL A 371 16.99 19.43 16.42
C VAL A 371 16.89 20.96 16.37
N LYS A 372 15.72 21.50 16.00
CA LYS A 372 15.47 22.96 15.95
C LYS A 372 15.60 23.63 17.32
N PHE A 373 15.23 22.93 18.39
CA PHE A 373 15.40 23.41 19.76
C PHE A 373 16.89 23.51 20.16
N ARG A 374 17.74 22.59 19.67
CA ARG A 374 19.15 22.50 20.05
C ARG A 374 20.10 23.32 19.17
N SER A 375 19.71 23.67 17.94
CA SER A 375 20.59 24.34 16.97
C SER A 375 20.01 25.66 16.49
N THR A 376 20.73 26.76 16.73
CA THR A 376 20.36 28.12 16.27
C THR A 376 20.43 28.25 14.76
N ASN A 377 21.40 27.60 14.09
CA ASN A 377 21.56 27.64 12.64
C ASN A 377 20.39 26.95 11.89
N LEU A 378 19.85 25.87 12.47
CA LEU A 378 18.71 25.13 11.90
C LEU A 378 17.35 25.80 12.18
N GLN A 379 17.33 26.90 12.94
CA GLN A 379 16.14 27.75 13.09
C GLN A 379 15.89 28.62 11.85
N SER A 380 16.87 28.77 10.96
CA SER A 380 16.72 29.53 9.73
C SER A 380 15.63 28.93 8.84
N HIS A 381 14.63 29.75 8.49
CA HIS A 381 13.56 29.37 7.58
C HIS A 381 14.08 28.88 6.23
N SER A 382 15.19 29.44 5.74
CA SER A 382 15.79 29.03 4.47
C SER A 382 16.30 27.59 4.52
N VAL A 383 16.89 27.16 5.63
CA VAL A 383 17.38 25.78 5.77
C VAL A 383 16.23 24.79 5.80
N ALA A 384 15.14 25.11 6.51
CA ALA A 384 13.94 24.29 6.55
C ALA A 384 13.29 24.16 5.15
N ILE A 385 13.25 25.25 4.39
CA ILE A 385 12.74 25.26 3.01
C ILE A 385 13.62 24.39 2.10
N VAL A 386 14.94 24.55 2.15
CA VAL A 386 15.88 23.74 1.34
C VAL A 386 15.75 22.26 1.67
N LEU A 387 15.69 21.90 2.96
CA LEU A 387 15.47 20.51 3.38
C LEU A 387 14.14 19.97 2.87
N PHE A 388 13.07 20.74 2.99
CA PHE A 388 11.74 20.33 2.55
C PHE A 388 11.67 20.13 1.02
N VAL A 389 12.25 21.05 0.24
CA VAL A 389 12.37 20.91 -1.23
C VAL A 389 13.20 19.69 -1.59
N SER A 390 14.32 19.45 -0.89
CA SER A 390 15.21 18.32 -1.16
C SER A 390 14.50 16.99 -0.90
N LEU A 391 13.81 16.85 0.24
CA LEU A 391 13.06 15.65 0.58
C LEU A 391 11.88 15.42 -0.36
N LEU A 392 11.14 16.47 -0.74
CA LEU A 392 10.09 16.40 -1.76
C LEU A 392 10.65 15.91 -3.09
N THR A 393 11.74 16.49 -3.55
CA THR A 393 12.38 16.12 -4.82
C THR A 393 12.79 14.66 -4.83
N VAL A 394 13.49 14.22 -3.77
CA VAL A 394 14.01 12.86 -3.66
C VAL A 394 12.87 11.83 -3.61
N PHE A 395 11.88 12.05 -2.75
CA PHE A 395 10.81 11.07 -2.58
C PHE A 395 9.79 11.07 -3.73
N THR A 396 9.45 12.24 -4.29
CA THR A 396 8.61 12.28 -5.49
C THR A 396 9.33 11.69 -6.70
N GLY A 397 10.62 12.00 -6.88
CA GLY A 397 11.43 11.37 -7.93
C GLY A 397 11.42 9.86 -7.81
N ARG A 398 11.62 9.31 -6.61
CA ARG A 398 11.55 7.88 -6.34
C ARG A 398 10.18 7.26 -6.68
N TRP A 399 9.08 7.94 -6.36
CA TRP A 399 7.74 7.49 -6.74
C TRP A 399 7.56 7.44 -8.26
N TRP A 400 8.00 8.48 -8.97
CA TRP A 400 7.93 8.53 -10.42
C TRP A 400 8.76 7.42 -11.07
N GLU A 401 9.93 7.10 -10.53
CA GLU A 401 10.73 5.94 -10.96
C GLU A 401 10.03 4.62 -10.72
N SER A 402 9.39 4.44 -9.55
CA SER A 402 8.58 3.26 -9.28
C SER A 402 7.47 3.12 -10.31
N TYR A 403 6.72 4.20 -10.58
CA TYR A 403 5.64 4.18 -11.57
C TYR A 403 6.13 3.91 -12.99
N ALA A 404 7.28 4.48 -13.37
CA ALA A 404 7.92 4.19 -14.64
C ALA A 404 8.32 2.71 -14.76
N ALA A 405 8.91 2.12 -13.72
CA ALA A 405 9.24 0.69 -13.71
C ALA A 405 8.01 -0.20 -13.85
N TRP A 406 6.94 0.11 -13.12
CA TRP A 406 5.67 -0.62 -13.27
C TRP A 406 5.05 -0.41 -14.66
N GLN A 407 5.19 0.78 -15.26
CA GLN A 407 4.71 1.06 -16.61
C GLN A 407 5.52 0.30 -17.67
N ALA A 408 6.84 0.20 -17.50
CA ALA A 408 7.71 -0.55 -18.38
C ALA A 408 7.38 -2.05 -18.33
N ARG A 409 7.11 -2.58 -17.14
CA ARG A 409 6.55 -3.94 -16.98
C ARG A 409 5.22 -4.08 -17.70
N ALA A 410 4.30 -3.12 -17.59
CA ALA A 410 3.02 -3.16 -18.29
C ALA A 410 3.20 -3.22 -19.81
N ALA A 411 4.10 -2.40 -20.36
CA ALA A 411 4.43 -2.40 -21.79
C ALA A 411 5.00 -3.75 -22.24
N LYS A 412 5.91 -4.34 -21.47
CA LYS A 412 6.43 -5.69 -21.69
C LYS A 412 5.31 -6.72 -21.70
N ASP A 413 4.46 -6.71 -20.67
CA ASP A 413 3.38 -7.67 -20.51
C ASP A 413 2.38 -7.58 -21.67
N LEU A 414 2.09 -6.37 -22.15
CA LEU A 414 1.29 -6.15 -23.35
C LEU A 414 1.99 -6.66 -24.61
N ALA A 415 3.28 -6.41 -24.77
CA ALA A 415 4.06 -6.89 -25.92
C ALA A 415 4.07 -8.43 -25.99
N VAL A 416 4.26 -9.10 -24.86
CA VAL A 416 4.16 -10.58 -24.79
C VAL A 416 2.74 -11.03 -25.13
N SER A 417 1.72 -10.35 -24.61
CA SER A 417 0.32 -10.69 -24.89
C SER A 417 -0.04 -10.52 -26.37
N GLN A 418 0.49 -9.48 -27.02
CA GLN A 418 0.35 -9.27 -28.46
C GLN A 418 1.04 -10.39 -29.26
N TYR A 419 2.25 -10.80 -28.85
CA TYR A 419 2.98 -11.90 -29.49
C TYR A 419 2.18 -13.22 -29.42
N LEU A 420 1.60 -13.52 -28.25
CA LEU A 420 0.75 -14.69 -28.04
C LEU A 420 -0.56 -14.61 -28.83
N ALA A 421 -1.14 -13.42 -28.97
CA ALA A 421 -2.35 -13.21 -29.77
C ALA A 421 -2.09 -13.42 -31.27
N ASP A 422 -0.92 -13.02 -31.75
CA ASP A 422 -0.49 -13.20 -33.14
C ASP A 422 -0.12 -14.67 -33.47
N HIS A 423 0.01 -15.56 -32.46
CA HIS A 423 0.32 -17.00 -32.60
C HIS A 423 -0.76 -17.90 -31.95
N PRO A 424 -1.99 -17.92 -32.48
CA PRO A 424 -3.11 -18.67 -31.89
C PRO A 424 -2.88 -20.19 -31.85
N GLU A 425 -2.01 -20.74 -32.70
CA GLU A 425 -1.65 -22.16 -32.71
C GLU A 425 -0.93 -22.59 -31.43
N TRP A 426 -0.32 -21.66 -30.68
CA TRP A 426 0.30 -21.97 -29.41
C TRP A 426 -0.74 -22.33 -28.35
N SER A 427 -2.00 -21.93 -28.51
CA SER A 427 -3.09 -22.29 -27.60
C SER A 427 -3.33 -23.81 -27.46
N ALA A 428 -2.70 -24.64 -28.28
CA ALA A 428 -2.74 -26.11 -28.21
C ALA A 428 -2.03 -26.71 -26.97
N PHE A 429 -1.15 -25.98 -26.30
CA PHE A 429 -0.47 -26.46 -25.09
C PHE A 429 -1.30 -26.19 -23.82
N SER A 430 -1.27 -27.14 -22.90
CA SER A 430 -1.96 -27.07 -21.60
C SER A 430 -1.05 -26.58 -20.47
N VAL A 431 0.27 -26.80 -20.59
CA VAL A 431 1.25 -26.40 -19.58
C VAL A 431 2.36 -25.57 -20.19
N TYR A 432 2.66 -24.42 -19.57
CA TYR A 432 3.71 -23.51 -20.00
C TYR A 432 4.76 -23.32 -18.91
N TRP A 433 6.02 -23.58 -19.24
CA TRP A 433 7.17 -23.26 -18.41
C TRP A 433 7.71 -21.90 -18.81
N ILE A 434 7.55 -20.89 -17.95
CA ILE A 434 7.88 -19.51 -18.27
C ILE A 434 9.34 -19.23 -17.91
N VAL A 435 10.15 -18.92 -18.93
CA VAL A 435 11.55 -18.52 -18.78
C VAL A 435 11.69 -17.06 -19.17
N ASP A 436 11.59 -16.19 -18.18
CA ASP A 436 11.73 -14.75 -18.37
C ASP A 436 13.19 -14.31 -18.20
N LYS A 437 13.84 -13.98 -19.31
CA LYS A 437 15.25 -13.54 -19.37
C LYS A 437 15.40 -12.02 -19.37
N LEU A 438 14.31 -11.25 -19.26
CA LEU A 438 14.37 -9.79 -19.25
C LEU A 438 14.86 -9.27 -17.88
N PRO A 439 15.88 -8.40 -17.85
CA PRO A 439 16.39 -7.82 -16.62
C PRO A 439 15.44 -6.73 -16.12
N MET A 440 14.50 -7.10 -15.24
CA MET A 440 13.64 -6.13 -14.53
C MET A 440 14.17 -5.86 -13.13
N SER A 441 13.91 -4.66 -12.60
CA SER A 441 14.26 -4.36 -11.22
C SER A 441 13.50 -5.27 -10.25
N LYS A 442 14.12 -5.64 -9.12
CA LYS A 442 13.49 -6.54 -8.12
C LYS A 442 12.12 -6.05 -7.62
N GLU A 443 11.86 -4.75 -7.71
CA GLU A 443 10.58 -4.13 -7.33
C GLU A 443 9.42 -4.52 -8.24
N VAL A 444 9.71 -4.80 -9.52
CA VAL A 444 8.68 -5.12 -10.52
C VAL A 444 8.88 -6.51 -11.13
N ALA A 445 9.93 -7.24 -10.73
CA ALA A 445 10.27 -8.55 -11.29
C ALA A 445 9.35 -9.70 -10.85
N GLU A 446 8.56 -9.52 -9.79
CA GLU A 446 7.75 -10.60 -9.23
C GLU A 446 6.49 -10.86 -10.07
N TYR A 447 6.38 -12.06 -10.64
CA TYR A 447 5.16 -12.54 -11.28
C TYR A 447 4.28 -13.27 -10.28
N GLY A 448 3.03 -12.80 -10.13
CA GLY A 448 2.06 -13.51 -9.34
C GLY A 448 1.68 -14.83 -10.00
N PHE A 449 1.15 -15.75 -9.20
CA PHE A 449 0.69 -17.06 -9.65
C PHE A 449 -0.31 -16.98 -10.82
N ALA A 450 -1.22 -16.01 -10.78
CA ALA A 450 -2.26 -15.87 -11.79
C ALA A 450 -1.79 -15.14 -13.06
N ASP A 451 -0.59 -14.54 -13.11
CA ASP A 451 -0.22 -13.58 -14.16
C ASP A 451 -0.35 -14.17 -15.57
N TYR A 452 0.36 -15.25 -15.88
CA TYR A 452 0.33 -15.84 -17.22
C TYR A 452 -0.89 -16.74 -17.45
N THR A 453 -1.31 -17.50 -16.44
CA THR A 453 -2.52 -18.34 -16.49
C THR A 453 -3.76 -17.51 -16.84
N SER A 454 -3.94 -16.35 -16.20
CA SER A 454 -5.02 -15.41 -16.53
C SER A 454 -4.86 -14.79 -17.92
N LYS A 455 -3.64 -14.41 -18.33
CA LYS A 455 -3.40 -13.90 -19.69
C LYS A 455 -3.82 -14.91 -20.76
N PHE A 456 -3.47 -16.19 -20.60
CA PHE A 456 -3.89 -17.23 -21.55
C PHE A 456 -5.40 -17.36 -21.65
N ARG A 457 -6.11 -17.34 -20.51
CA ARG A 457 -7.57 -17.34 -20.49
C ARG A 457 -8.15 -16.11 -21.18
N MET A 458 -7.60 -14.92 -20.94
CA MET A 458 -8.07 -13.68 -21.57
C MET A 458 -7.83 -13.68 -23.09
N LEU A 459 -6.72 -14.23 -23.56
CA LEU A 459 -6.33 -14.22 -24.97
C LEU A 459 -7.01 -15.32 -25.79
N TRP A 460 -7.03 -16.55 -25.28
CA TRP A 460 -7.46 -17.74 -26.04
C TRP A 460 -8.74 -18.38 -25.49
N GLY A 461 -9.30 -17.84 -24.40
CA GLY A 461 -10.44 -18.44 -23.71
C GLY A 461 -10.09 -19.77 -23.02
N GLY A 462 -11.10 -20.40 -22.42
CA GLY A 462 -10.94 -21.64 -21.66
C GLY A 462 -10.20 -21.47 -20.33
N GLN A 463 -10.15 -22.53 -19.53
CA GLN A 463 -9.50 -22.55 -18.21
C GLN A 463 -8.45 -23.68 -18.10
N THR A 464 -8.15 -24.36 -19.21
CA THR A 464 -7.36 -25.60 -19.25
C THR A 464 -5.84 -25.40 -19.19
N ARG A 465 -5.36 -24.16 -19.17
CA ARG A 465 -3.93 -23.83 -19.35
C ARG A 465 -3.32 -23.32 -18.06
N MET A 466 -2.12 -23.77 -17.74
CA MET A 466 -1.38 -23.36 -16.54
C MET A 466 0.04 -22.90 -16.88
N ALA A 467 0.47 -21.81 -16.27
CA ALA A 467 1.84 -21.32 -16.35
C ALA A 467 2.61 -21.61 -15.07
N PHE A 468 3.87 -22.01 -15.21
CA PHE A 468 4.81 -22.20 -14.12
C PHE A 468 6.04 -21.32 -14.31
N THR A 469 6.23 -20.37 -13.40
CA THR A 469 7.52 -19.67 -13.22
C THR A 469 8.38 -20.41 -12.18
N PRO A 470 9.70 -20.14 -12.09
CA PRO A 470 10.55 -20.75 -11.05
C PRO A 470 10.02 -20.57 -9.62
N ALA A 471 9.42 -19.41 -9.32
CA ALA A 471 8.80 -19.15 -8.03
C ALA A 471 7.55 -20.01 -7.79
N HIS A 472 6.74 -20.23 -8.84
CA HIS A 472 5.55 -21.08 -8.75
C HIS A 472 5.92 -22.56 -8.55
N ILE A 473 6.97 -23.04 -9.21
CA ILE A 473 7.49 -24.40 -9.04
C ILE A 473 7.82 -24.66 -7.57
N LEU A 474 8.59 -23.76 -6.95
CA LEU A 474 8.96 -23.87 -5.53
C LEU A 474 7.73 -23.82 -4.62
N PHE A 475 6.83 -22.87 -4.87
CA PHE A 475 5.67 -22.65 -4.02
C PHE A 475 4.62 -23.77 -4.11
N LEU A 476 4.40 -24.32 -5.30
CA LEU A 476 3.49 -25.45 -5.51
C LEU A 476 4.17 -26.79 -5.25
N GLY A 477 5.49 -26.82 -4.99
CA GLY A 477 6.24 -28.05 -4.81
C GLY A 477 6.22 -28.95 -6.04
N VAL A 478 6.25 -28.37 -7.24
CA VAL A 478 6.34 -29.11 -8.50
C VAL A 478 7.70 -29.79 -8.55
N ASP A 479 7.70 -31.12 -8.71
CA ASP A 479 8.90 -31.96 -8.70
C ASP A 479 9.15 -32.68 -10.03
N THR A 480 8.27 -32.49 -11.01
CA THR A 480 8.48 -32.92 -12.39
C THR A 480 9.33 -31.93 -13.16
N GLU A 481 10.31 -32.45 -13.90
CA GLU A 481 11.08 -31.67 -14.85
C GLU A 481 10.22 -31.27 -16.07
N PRO A 482 10.53 -30.13 -16.73
CA PRO A 482 9.85 -29.73 -17.96
C PRO A 482 9.85 -30.85 -19.02
N GLY A 483 8.69 -31.16 -19.59
CA GLY A 483 8.49 -32.23 -20.58
C GLY A 483 8.03 -33.57 -19.98
N VAL A 484 8.14 -33.77 -18.67
CA VAL A 484 7.65 -34.99 -18.00
C VAL A 484 6.14 -34.87 -17.73
N ARG A 485 5.35 -35.88 -18.15
CA ARG A 485 3.88 -35.91 -18.02
C ARG A 485 3.40 -37.09 -17.17
N PRO A 486 2.39 -36.92 -16.29
CA PRO A 486 1.77 -35.65 -15.87
C PRO A 486 2.71 -34.75 -15.06
N VAL A 487 2.43 -33.44 -15.02
CA VAL A 487 3.04 -32.56 -14.01
C VAL A 487 2.59 -33.01 -12.62
N HIS A 488 3.57 -33.30 -11.76
CA HIS A 488 3.35 -33.73 -10.39
C HIS A 488 3.80 -32.66 -9.40
N SER A 489 3.17 -32.68 -8.23
CA SER A 489 3.48 -31.79 -7.13
C SER A 489 3.45 -32.57 -5.82
N LYS A 490 4.45 -32.33 -4.97
CA LYS A 490 4.49 -32.85 -3.60
C LYS A 490 3.48 -32.17 -2.67
N LEU A 491 2.80 -31.12 -3.15
CA LEU A 491 1.80 -30.32 -2.43
C LEU A 491 0.52 -30.21 -3.27
N PRO A 492 -0.13 -31.33 -3.63
CA PRO A 492 -1.27 -31.34 -4.57
C PRO A 492 -2.44 -30.49 -4.09
N ASP A 493 -2.63 -30.36 -2.78
CA ASP A 493 -3.65 -29.50 -2.17
C ASP A 493 -3.46 -28.02 -2.51
N ARG A 494 -2.21 -27.57 -2.74
CA ARG A 494 -1.93 -26.21 -3.21
C ARG A 494 -2.48 -26.01 -4.60
N ILE A 495 -2.11 -26.88 -5.53
CA ILE A 495 -2.59 -26.81 -6.90
C ILE A 495 -4.12 -26.87 -6.93
N ALA A 496 -4.73 -27.83 -6.24
CA ALA A 496 -6.19 -27.96 -6.18
C ALA A 496 -6.87 -26.70 -5.63
N PHE A 497 -6.34 -26.10 -4.57
CA PHE A 497 -6.85 -24.84 -4.06
C PHE A 497 -6.76 -23.72 -5.10
N PHE A 498 -5.66 -23.61 -5.84
CA PHE A 498 -5.54 -22.60 -6.89
C PHE A 498 -6.56 -22.80 -8.01
N CYS A 499 -6.72 -24.05 -8.48
CA CYS A 499 -7.69 -24.39 -9.51
C CYS A 499 -9.12 -24.04 -9.08
N ASN A 500 -9.44 -24.19 -7.79
CA ASN A 500 -10.77 -23.93 -7.26
C ASN A 500 -11.00 -22.45 -6.93
N ALA A 501 -10.03 -21.78 -6.31
CA ALA A 501 -10.16 -20.41 -5.83
C ALA A 501 -9.91 -19.35 -6.91
N TRP A 502 -9.17 -19.70 -7.97
CA TRP A 502 -8.87 -18.80 -9.08
C TRP A 502 -9.46 -19.38 -10.35
N ALA A 503 -10.60 -18.83 -10.78
CA ALA A 503 -11.37 -19.33 -11.92
C ALA A 503 -10.53 -19.51 -13.20
N SER A 504 -9.41 -18.78 -13.36
CA SER A 504 -8.49 -18.94 -14.49
C SER A 504 -7.85 -20.33 -14.60
N ALA A 505 -7.98 -21.18 -13.58
CA ALA A 505 -7.30 -22.45 -13.42
C ALA A 505 -8.25 -23.66 -13.24
N ARG A 506 -9.56 -23.51 -13.47
CA ARG A 506 -10.49 -24.65 -13.43
C ARG A 506 -10.22 -25.57 -14.61
N ASP A 507 -10.28 -26.88 -14.42
CA ASP A 507 -10.12 -27.86 -15.51
C ASP A 507 -8.74 -27.85 -16.21
N ILE A 508 -7.68 -27.45 -15.50
CA ILE A 508 -6.30 -27.55 -16.02
C ILE A 508 -5.97 -29.00 -16.38
N ASP A 509 -5.43 -29.19 -17.59
CA ASP A 509 -4.93 -30.48 -18.05
C ASP A 509 -3.41 -30.60 -17.80
N LEU A 510 -3.05 -31.04 -16.59
CA LEU A 510 -1.65 -31.32 -16.21
C LEU A 510 -1.03 -32.52 -16.96
N LYS A 511 -1.84 -33.30 -17.70
CA LYS A 511 -1.38 -34.40 -18.57
C LYS A 511 -1.18 -33.96 -20.01
N GLY A 512 -1.63 -32.75 -20.35
CA GLY A 512 -1.66 -32.24 -21.70
C GLY A 512 -0.29 -31.88 -22.28
N PRO A 513 -0.25 -31.38 -23.52
CA PRO A 513 0.97 -30.92 -24.16
C PRO A 513 1.65 -29.81 -23.37
N GLN A 514 2.97 -29.90 -23.25
CA GLN A 514 3.79 -28.91 -22.54
C GLN A 514 4.64 -28.10 -23.52
N ALA A 515 4.89 -26.84 -23.16
CA ALA A 515 5.82 -25.99 -23.87
C ALA A 515 6.64 -25.15 -22.91
N GLU A 516 7.85 -24.80 -23.32
CA GLU A 516 8.66 -23.76 -22.70
C GLU A 516 8.43 -22.45 -23.47
N LEU A 517 8.03 -21.40 -22.76
CA LEU A 517 7.85 -20.05 -23.29
C LEU A 517 8.99 -19.19 -22.77
N GLU A 518 9.94 -18.90 -23.65
CA GLU A 518 11.07 -18.03 -23.36
C GLU A 518 10.77 -16.60 -23.78
N ILE A 519 11.00 -15.65 -22.88
CA ILE A 519 10.75 -14.22 -23.07
C ILE A 519 12.09 -13.50 -22.92
N GLY A 520 12.62 -12.99 -24.04
CA GLY A 520 13.84 -12.20 -24.11
C GLY A 520 13.56 -10.75 -24.51
N THR A 521 14.61 -9.92 -24.49
CA THR A 521 14.55 -8.56 -25.04
C THR A 521 15.26 -8.50 -26.39
N THR A 522 14.68 -7.75 -27.30
CA THR A 522 15.28 -7.29 -28.56
C THR A 522 16.13 -6.04 -28.37
N GLN A 523 16.01 -5.36 -27.22
CA GLN A 523 16.75 -4.14 -26.92
C GLN A 523 18.14 -4.44 -26.36
N ARG A 524 19.14 -3.63 -26.75
CA ARG A 524 20.51 -3.75 -26.22
C ARG A 524 20.63 -3.37 -24.74
N SER A 525 19.77 -2.48 -24.26
CA SER A 525 19.75 -2.02 -22.86
C SER A 525 18.34 -1.65 -22.45
N TRP A 526 17.84 -2.26 -21.38
CA TRP A 526 16.53 -1.97 -20.81
C TRP A 526 16.60 -0.75 -19.89
N ASN A 527 15.79 0.27 -20.16
CA ASN A 527 15.64 1.44 -19.29
C ASN A 527 14.15 1.69 -19.02
N ASP A 528 13.74 1.51 -17.77
CA ASP A 528 12.33 1.60 -17.35
C ASP A 528 11.68 2.94 -17.73
N ALA A 529 12.37 4.05 -17.52
CA ALA A 529 11.86 5.38 -17.85
C ALA A 529 11.66 5.56 -19.36
N SER A 530 12.64 5.17 -20.16
CA SER A 530 12.56 5.25 -21.63
C SER A 530 11.45 4.36 -22.17
N VAL A 531 11.33 3.12 -21.69
CA VAL A 531 10.28 2.18 -22.12
C VAL A 531 8.90 2.71 -21.74
N ALA A 532 8.75 3.24 -20.51
CA ALA A 532 7.50 3.83 -20.05
C ALA A 532 7.10 5.06 -20.87
N SER A 533 8.03 5.98 -21.11
CA SER A 533 7.75 7.19 -21.90
C SER A 533 7.43 6.87 -23.36
N ALA A 534 8.18 5.97 -24.01
CA ALA A 534 7.90 5.55 -25.38
C ALA A 534 6.55 4.83 -25.49
N TYR A 535 6.23 3.95 -24.53
CA TYR A 535 4.91 3.32 -24.47
C TYR A 535 3.79 4.36 -24.38
N LEU A 536 3.87 5.32 -23.46
CA LEU A 536 2.83 6.34 -23.28
C LEU A 536 2.71 7.24 -24.52
N TYR A 537 3.83 7.58 -25.18
CA TYR A 537 3.83 8.32 -26.43
C TYR A 537 3.09 7.55 -27.54
N TYR A 538 3.46 6.31 -27.81
CA TYR A 538 2.77 5.52 -28.83
C TYR A 538 1.34 5.17 -28.43
N ARG A 539 1.03 5.08 -27.13
CA ARG A 539 -0.33 4.79 -26.67
C ARG A 539 -1.29 5.96 -26.88
N PHE A 540 -0.85 7.19 -26.60
CA PHE A 540 -1.74 8.35 -26.54
C PHE A 540 -1.49 9.42 -27.61
N ILE A 541 -0.27 9.53 -28.13
CA ILE A 541 0.11 10.56 -29.11
C ILE A 541 0.19 9.97 -30.51
N GLU A 542 0.82 8.80 -30.68
CA GLU A 542 0.96 8.13 -31.98
C GLU A 542 0.48 6.66 -31.96
N PRO A 543 -0.85 6.41 -31.81
CA PRO A 543 -1.43 5.06 -31.69
C PRO A 543 -1.08 4.09 -32.82
N SER A 544 -0.86 4.59 -34.04
CA SER A 544 -0.49 3.78 -35.20
C SER A 544 0.87 3.10 -35.05
N GLY A 545 1.79 3.69 -34.27
CA GLY A 545 3.13 3.13 -34.04
C GLY A 545 3.19 2.07 -32.94
N LEU A 546 2.13 1.93 -32.12
CA LEU A 546 2.16 1.11 -30.91
C LEU A 546 2.46 -0.37 -31.20
N LYS A 547 1.85 -0.96 -32.24
CA LYS A 547 2.07 -2.38 -32.56
C LYS A 547 3.54 -2.65 -32.92
N ASN A 548 4.14 -1.78 -33.72
CA ASN A 548 5.55 -1.90 -34.12
C ASN A 548 6.47 -1.73 -32.91
N TYR A 549 6.22 -0.73 -32.08
CA TYR A 549 6.98 -0.52 -30.85
C TYR A 549 6.93 -1.73 -29.90
N LEU A 550 5.75 -2.33 -29.71
CA LEU A 550 5.61 -3.52 -28.87
C LEU A 550 6.36 -4.73 -29.45
N ALA A 551 6.32 -4.92 -30.78
CA ALA A 551 7.07 -5.98 -31.45
C ALA A 551 8.59 -5.81 -31.32
N GLU A 552 9.07 -4.58 -31.19
CA GLU A 552 10.49 -4.25 -30.95
C GLU A 552 10.91 -4.31 -29.49
N LEU A 553 10.01 -4.59 -28.55
CA LEU A 553 10.29 -4.57 -27.11
C LEU A 553 10.76 -5.93 -26.58
N VAL A 554 10.15 -7.01 -27.08
CA VAL A 554 10.36 -8.38 -26.60
C VAL A 554 10.54 -9.34 -27.76
N ASN A 555 11.32 -10.39 -27.53
CA ASN A 555 11.35 -11.57 -28.39
C ASN A 555 10.75 -12.74 -27.59
N VAL A 556 9.70 -13.38 -28.12
CA VAL A 556 9.05 -14.51 -27.46
C VAL A 556 9.24 -15.74 -28.34
N THR A 557 9.80 -16.81 -27.77
CA THR A 557 9.97 -18.09 -28.45
C THR A 557 9.29 -19.19 -27.69
N LEU A 558 8.68 -20.13 -28.41
CA LEU A 558 8.03 -21.30 -27.84
C LEU A 558 8.73 -22.58 -28.30
N ARG A 559 9.04 -23.46 -27.35
CA ARG A 559 9.59 -24.79 -27.60
C ARG A 559 8.66 -25.86 -27.04
N ALA A 560 8.14 -26.74 -27.89
CA ALA A 560 7.37 -27.90 -27.45
C ALA A 560 8.25 -28.87 -26.66
N LEU A 561 7.69 -29.48 -25.60
CA LEU A 561 8.38 -30.42 -24.70
C LEU A 561 7.76 -31.82 -24.68
#